data_AF-A0A921H110-F1
#
_entry.id   AF-A0A921H110-F1
#
_cell.length_a   1.000
_cell.length_b   1.000
_cell.length_c   1.000
_cell.angle_alpha   90.00
_cell.angle_beta   90.00
_cell.angle_gamma   90.00
#
_symmetry.space_group_name_H-M   'P 1'
#
loop_
_entity.id
_entity.type
_entity.pdbx_description
1 polymer ?
#
loop_
_entity_poly.entity_id
_entity_poly.type
_entity_poly.pdbx_seq_one_letter_code
_entity_poly.pdbx_strand_id
1 'polypeptide(L)'
;MNKQNNYSDDSIQVLEGLEAVRKRPGMYIGSTDKRGLHHLVYEVVDNSVDEVLNGHGNEISVTINKDESITIEDNGRGMPTGIHASGKPTVEVIFTVLHAGGKFGQGGYKTSGGLHGVGASVVNALSEWLSVEIHRDGTIYQQDFKDGGKPASGLVKKGKTKKTGTKVTFKPDPEIFKSATSFNFDVLSERLQESAFLLK
;
A
#
# COMPACT_ATOMS: atom_id res chain seq x y z
N MET A 1 -35.06 -31.44 -5.91
CA MET A 1 -35.73 -30.33 -5.20
C MET A 1 -35.13 -29.03 -5.69
N ASN A 2 -35.89 -28.21 -6.41
CA ASN A 2 -35.45 -26.87 -6.79
C ASN A 2 -35.30 -26.03 -5.52
N LYS A 3 -34.09 -25.57 -5.20
CA LYS A 3 -33.92 -24.45 -4.25
C LYS A 3 -34.64 -23.26 -4.87
N GLN A 4 -35.74 -22.83 -4.29
CA GLN A 4 -36.30 -21.51 -4.61
C GLN A 4 -35.21 -20.49 -4.30
N ASN A 5 -34.77 -19.74 -5.33
CA ASN A 5 -33.96 -18.55 -5.15
C ASN A 5 -34.85 -17.49 -4.49
N ASN A 6 -34.91 -17.52 -3.16
CA ASN A 6 -35.52 -16.45 -2.37
C ASN A 6 -34.61 -15.23 -2.43
N TYR A 7 -34.83 -14.39 -3.44
CA TYR A 7 -34.29 -13.05 -3.50
C TYR A 7 -35.15 -12.15 -2.60
N SER A 8 -34.58 -11.75 -1.47
CA SER A 8 -35.20 -10.88 -0.46
C SER A 8 -34.27 -9.71 -0.12
N ASP A 9 -34.71 -8.82 0.77
CA ASP A 9 -33.90 -7.71 1.26
C ASP A 9 -32.55 -8.20 1.84
N ASP A 10 -32.54 -9.35 2.52
CA ASP A 10 -31.33 -9.99 3.07
C ASP A 10 -30.34 -10.50 2.00
N SER A 11 -30.77 -10.57 0.73
CA SER A 11 -29.90 -10.96 -0.38
C SER A 11 -28.95 -9.82 -0.81
N ILE A 12 -29.22 -8.59 -0.37
CA ILE A 12 -28.41 -7.42 -0.67
C ILE A 12 -27.29 -7.31 0.36
N GLN A 13 -26.04 -7.51 -0.08
CA GLN A 13 -24.86 -7.42 0.78
C GLN A 13 -24.08 -6.13 0.49
N VAL A 14 -23.72 -5.41 1.55
CA VAL A 14 -22.80 -4.27 1.50
C VAL A 14 -21.44 -4.76 1.97
N LEU A 15 -20.41 -4.56 1.14
CA LEU A 15 -19.02 -4.85 1.49
C LEU A 15 -18.36 -3.55 1.95
N GLU A 16 -17.93 -3.49 3.20
CA GLU A 16 -17.35 -2.28 3.78
C GLU A 16 -15.83 -2.24 3.64
N GLY A 17 -15.29 -1.05 3.34
CA GLY A 17 -13.86 -0.78 3.34
C GLY A 17 -13.05 -1.77 2.50
N LEU A 18 -12.05 -2.40 3.14
CA LEU A 18 -11.12 -3.31 2.47
C LEU A 18 -11.72 -4.67 2.11
N GLU A 19 -12.90 -5.02 2.63
CA GLU A 19 -13.56 -6.29 2.31
C GLU A 19 -13.93 -6.36 0.82
N ALA A 20 -14.36 -5.23 0.25
CA ALA A 20 -14.67 -5.13 -1.18
C ALA A 20 -13.45 -5.46 -2.06
N VAL A 21 -12.26 -4.97 -1.66
CA VAL A 21 -11.00 -5.27 -2.36
C VAL A 21 -10.70 -6.76 -2.33
N ARG A 22 -10.78 -7.38 -1.15
CA ARG A 22 -10.49 -8.82 -0.98
C ARG A 22 -11.49 -9.70 -1.72
N LYS A 23 -12.75 -9.28 -1.81
CA LYS A 23 -13.80 -10.02 -2.51
C LYS A 23 -13.69 -9.91 -4.03
N ARG A 24 -13.11 -8.82 -4.54
CA ARG A 24 -12.99 -8.50 -5.97
C ARG A 24 -11.60 -7.93 -6.34
N PRO A 25 -10.49 -8.66 -6.06
CA PRO A 25 -9.14 -8.13 -6.24
C PRO A 25 -8.85 -7.73 -7.69
N GLY A 26 -9.37 -8.45 -8.68
CA GLY A 26 -9.18 -8.14 -10.10
C GLY A 26 -9.68 -6.75 -10.52
N MET A 27 -10.64 -6.17 -9.80
CA MET A 27 -11.09 -4.79 -10.06
C MET A 27 -10.03 -3.75 -9.68
N TYR A 28 -9.16 -4.06 -8.73
CA TYR A 28 -8.17 -3.13 -8.19
C TYR A 28 -6.76 -3.38 -8.74
N ILE A 29 -6.38 -4.64 -8.96
CA ILE A 29 -5.02 -5.03 -9.38
C ILE A 29 -5.00 -5.81 -10.71
N GLY A 30 -6.13 -5.83 -11.42
CA GLY A 30 -6.31 -6.47 -12.72
C GLY A 30 -6.42 -8.00 -12.69
N SER A 31 -5.59 -8.68 -11.89
CA SER A 31 -5.58 -10.14 -11.77
C SER A 31 -5.02 -10.59 -10.41
N THR A 32 -5.17 -11.86 -10.06
CA THR A 32 -4.50 -12.48 -8.89
C THR A 32 -3.41 -13.47 -9.31
N ASP A 33 -2.92 -13.34 -10.55
CA ASP A 33 -1.74 -14.04 -11.06
C ASP A 33 -0.46 -13.23 -10.75
N LYS A 34 0.68 -13.66 -11.33
CA LYS A 34 1.95 -12.94 -11.16
C LYS A 34 1.86 -11.45 -11.50
N ARG A 35 1.10 -11.04 -12.51
CA ARG A 35 0.98 -9.61 -12.88
C ARG A 35 0.37 -8.80 -11.75
N GLY A 36 -0.72 -9.28 -11.16
CA GLY A 36 -1.35 -8.65 -10.01
C GLY A 36 -0.46 -8.62 -8.77
N LEU A 37 0.32 -9.69 -8.55
CA LEU A 37 1.28 -9.77 -7.46
C LEU A 37 2.34 -8.65 -7.57
N HIS A 38 2.95 -8.50 -8.74
CA HIS A 38 3.93 -7.42 -8.98
C HIS A 38 3.28 -6.04 -8.97
N HIS A 39 2.00 -5.92 -9.35
CA HIS A 39 1.26 -4.67 -9.27
C HIS A 39 1.20 -4.11 -7.84
N LEU A 40 1.13 -4.97 -6.82
CA LEU A 40 1.22 -4.52 -5.43
C LEU A 40 2.54 -3.79 -5.14
N VAL A 41 3.64 -4.26 -5.72
CA VAL A 41 4.96 -3.62 -5.59
C VAL A 41 4.95 -2.27 -6.27
N TYR A 42 4.41 -2.20 -7.49
CA TYR A 42 4.35 -0.97 -8.27
C TYR A 42 3.55 0.12 -7.57
N GLU A 43 2.42 -0.22 -6.94
CA GLU A 43 1.63 0.74 -6.16
C GLU A 43 2.43 1.40 -5.02
N VAL A 44 3.30 0.65 -4.35
CA VAL A 44 4.15 1.23 -3.29
C VAL A 44 5.31 2.02 -3.89
N VAL A 45 5.99 1.48 -4.91
CA VAL A 45 7.09 2.15 -5.60
C VAL A 45 6.64 3.47 -6.23
N ASP A 46 5.49 3.50 -6.90
CA ASP A 46 4.96 4.69 -7.56
C ASP A 46 4.64 5.80 -6.54
N ASN A 47 4.25 5.43 -5.30
CA ASN A 47 4.12 6.40 -4.22
C ASN A 47 5.47 7.03 -3.81
N SER A 48 6.54 6.23 -3.78
CA SER A 48 7.91 6.73 -3.54
C SER A 48 8.44 7.56 -4.71
N VAL A 49 8.15 7.16 -5.95
CA VAL A 49 8.47 7.92 -7.18
C VAL A 49 7.78 9.29 -7.16
N ASP A 50 6.52 9.36 -6.71
CA ASP A 50 5.80 10.62 -6.57
C ASP A 50 6.47 11.57 -5.55
N GLU A 51 7.13 11.07 -4.49
CA GLU A 51 7.94 11.93 -3.61
C GLU A 51 9.12 12.54 -4.38
N VAL A 52 9.87 11.70 -5.11
CA VAL A 52 11.06 12.13 -5.87
C VAL A 52 10.67 13.16 -6.95
N LEU A 53 9.58 12.92 -7.69
CA LEU A 53 9.06 13.86 -8.70
C LEU A 53 8.67 15.22 -8.12
N ASN A 54 8.43 15.30 -6.81
CA ASN A 54 8.10 16.54 -6.11
C ASN A 54 9.31 17.10 -5.34
N GLY A 55 10.52 16.64 -5.65
CA GLY A 55 11.77 17.16 -5.11
C GLY A 55 12.10 16.64 -3.71
N HIS A 56 11.53 15.51 -3.31
CA HIS A 56 11.74 14.92 -2.00
C HIS A 56 12.30 13.51 -2.10
N GLY A 57 13.51 13.32 -1.58
CA GLY A 57 14.24 12.06 -1.70
C GLY A 57 14.93 11.91 -3.05
N ASN A 58 15.88 10.99 -3.10
CA ASN A 58 16.69 10.67 -4.28
C ASN A 58 17.07 9.17 -4.32
N GLU A 59 16.60 8.37 -3.38
CA GLU A 59 16.90 6.95 -3.30
C GLU A 59 15.61 6.19 -2.97
N ILE A 60 15.34 5.16 -3.77
CA ILE A 60 14.28 4.18 -3.55
C ILE A 60 14.93 2.80 -3.63
N SER A 61 14.74 2.00 -2.60
CA SER A 61 15.24 0.62 -2.56
C SER A 61 14.08 -0.36 -2.49
N VAL A 62 14.20 -1.46 -3.23
CA VAL A 62 13.23 -2.56 -3.22
C VAL A 62 13.99 -3.85 -2.89
N THR A 63 13.55 -4.55 -1.84
CA THR A 63 14.17 -5.78 -1.35
C THR A 63 13.15 -6.91 -1.33
N ILE A 64 13.42 -7.98 -2.07
CA ILE A 64 12.69 -9.26 -1.93
C ILE A 64 13.31 -9.99 -0.74
N ASN A 65 12.53 -10.17 0.32
CA ASN A 65 12.99 -10.79 1.56
C ASN A 65 12.97 -12.32 1.45
N LYS A 66 13.72 -13.00 2.33
CA LYS A 66 13.81 -14.47 2.34
C LYS A 66 12.49 -15.19 2.62
N ASP A 67 11.53 -14.51 3.22
CA ASP A 67 10.22 -15.04 3.57
C ASP A 67 9.14 -14.72 2.51
N GLU A 68 9.57 -14.30 1.31
CA GLU A 68 8.72 -13.84 0.20
C GLU A 68 7.88 -12.59 0.53
N SER A 69 8.21 -11.87 1.60
CA SER A 69 7.75 -10.49 1.76
C SER A 69 8.60 -9.55 0.91
N ILE A 70 8.11 -8.34 0.69
CA ILE A 70 8.86 -7.31 -0.04
C ILE A 70 8.89 -6.02 0.77
N THR A 71 10.06 -5.39 0.78
CA THR A 71 10.32 -4.10 1.42
C THR A 71 10.60 -3.05 0.37
N ILE A 72 9.89 -1.93 0.44
CA ILE A 72 10.15 -0.72 -0.35
C ILE A 72 10.49 0.39 0.65
N GLU A 73 11.65 1.01 0.50
CA GLU A 73 12.12 2.10 1.36
C GLU A 73 12.56 3.29 0.51
N ASP A 74 11.99 4.46 0.78
CA ASP A 74 12.38 5.75 0.20
C ASP A 74 12.94 6.70 1.27
N ASN A 75 13.64 7.73 0.81
CA ASN A 75 14.11 8.82 1.64
C ASN A 75 13.35 10.15 1.37
N GLY A 76 12.06 10.06 1.02
CA GLY A 76 11.18 11.21 0.81
C GLY A 76 10.82 11.94 2.11
N ARG A 77 9.68 12.64 2.14
CA ARG A 77 9.23 13.39 3.33
C ARG A 77 8.79 12.49 4.50
N GLY A 78 8.39 11.24 4.19
CA GLY A 78 7.64 10.37 5.09
C GLY A 78 6.16 10.74 5.16
N MET A 79 5.26 9.75 5.30
CA MET A 79 3.82 10.01 5.41
C MET A 79 3.48 10.91 6.63
N PRO A 80 2.37 11.67 6.60
CA PRO A 80 1.92 12.41 7.77
C PRO A 80 1.60 11.47 8.95
N THR A 81 2.13 11.77 10.13
CA THR A 81 2.01 10.93 11.35
C THR A 81 1.06 11.52 12.40
N GLY A 82 0.39 12.62 12.07
CA GLY A 82 -0.62 13.26 12.92
C GLY A 82 -1.95 12.50 12.97
N ILE A 83 -2.91 13.08 13.69
CA ILE A 83 -4.29 12.58 13.74
C ILE A 83 -5.11 13.25 12.62
N HIS A 84 -5.72 12.43 11.78
CA HIS A 84 -6.66 12.86 10.75
C HIS A 84 -7.98 13.35 11.35
N ALA A 85 -8.76 14.13 10.60
CA ALA A 85 -10.06 14.66 11.04
C ALA A 85 -11.07 13.58 11.47
N SER A 86 -10.89 12.34 11.01
CA SER A 86 -11.67 11.17 11.45
C SER A 86 -11.31 10.65 12.85
N GLY A 87 -10.31 11.25 13.53
CA GLY A 87 -9.83 10.82 14.84
C GLY A 87 -8.81 9.67 14.83
N LYS A 88 -8.38 9.21 13.65
CA LYS A 88 -7.39 8.12 13.47
C LYS A 88 -6.03 8.68 13.06
N PRO A 89 -4.91 7.97 13.33
CA PRO A 89 -3.63 8.32 12.73
C PRO A 89 -3.75 8.42 11.20
N THR A 90 -3.15 9.44 10.59
CA THR A 90 -3.25 9.63 9.13
C THR A 90 -2.66 8.46 8.35
N VAL A 91 -1.61 7.82 8.88
CA VAL A 91 -1.04 6.56 8.33
C VAL A 91 -2.11 5.47 8.28
N GLU A 92 -2.86 5.26 9.36
CA GLU A 92 -3.96 4.28 9.38
C GLU A 92 -5.02 4.59 8.33
N VAL A 93 -5.39 5.87 8.17
CA VAL A 93 -6.37 6.28 7.16
C VAL A 93 -5.89 5.92 5.75
N ILE A 94 -4.63 6.21 5.42
CA ILE A 94 -4.03 5.90 4.11
C ILE A 94 -4.10 4.39 3.80
N PHE A 95 -3.86 3.55 4.80
CA PHE A 95 -3.81 2.09 4.62
C PHE A 95 -5.15 1.37 4.84
N THR A 96 -6.19 2.03 5.35
CA THR A 96 -7.47 1.37 5.69
C THR A 96 -8.71 1.96 5.01
N VAL A 97 -8.58 3.14 4.40
CA VAL A 97 -9.70 3.83 3.74
C VAL A 97 -9.43 3.92 2.25
N LEU A 98 -10.36 3.43 1.44
CA LEU A 98 -10.32 3.63 -0.01
C LEU A 98 -10.64 5.08 -0.34
N HIS A 99 -10.02 5.60 -1.39
CA HIS A 99 -10.15 6.99 -1.85
C HIS A 99 -9.69 8.03 -0.80
N ALA A 100 -8.66 7.70 -0.03
CA ALA A 100 -8.01 8.60 0.91
C ALA A 100 -6.57 8.89 0.46
N GLY A 101 -6.22 10.17 0.30
CA GLY A 101 -4.87 10.56 -0.09
C GLY A 101 -4.70 12.06 -0.34
N GLY A 102 -3.45 12.51 -0.43
CA GLY A 102 -3.09 13.91 -0.66
C GLY A 102 -3.00 14.32 -2.14
N LYS A 103 -3.34 13.41 -3.07
CA LYS A 103 -3.12 13.55 -4.52
C LYS A 103 -4.38 13.99 -5.30
N PHE A 104 -5.39 14.52 -4.60
CA PHE A 104 -6.65 15.00 -5.20
C PHE A 104 -6.63 16.50 -5.59
N GLY A 105 -5.45 17.08 -5.85
CA GLY A 105 -5.30 18.49 -6.22
C GLY A 105 -5.22 19.50 -5.06
N GLN A 106 -5.13 19.03 -3.81
CA GLN A 106 -5.05 19.88 -2.60
C GLN A 106 -3.63 20.43 -2.31
N GLY A 107 -2.71 20.38 -3.28
CA GLY A 107 -1.37 20.98 -3.17
C GLY A 107 -0.29 20.13 -2.51
N GLY A 108 -0.59 18.89 -2.08
CA GLY A 108 0.43 17.99 -1.50
C GLY A 108 1.46 17.45 -2.52
N TYR A 109 1.05 17.40 -3.80
CA TYR A 109 1.86 16.99 -4.95
C TYR A 109 1.51 17.89 -6.14
N LYS A 110 2.52 18.44 -6.82
CA LYS A 110 2.37 19.23 -8.06
C LYS A 110 2.13 18.33 -9.27
N THR A 111 2.71 17.14 -9.27
CA THR A 111 2.54 16.10 -10.29
C THR A 111 2.58 14.74 -9.60
N SER A 112 1.69 13.83 -9.95
CA SER A 112 1.68 12.48 -9.41
C SER A 112 1.09 11.48 -10.41
N GLY A 113 1.64 10.26 -10.45
CA GLY A 113 1.02 9.14 -11.14
C GLY A 113 -0.17 8.57 -10.37
N GLY A 114 -0.09 8.56 -9.04
CA GLY A 114 -1.20 8.16 -8.19
C GLY A 114 -2.29 9.22 -8.11
N LEU A 115 -3.53 8.88 -8.49
CA LEU A 115 -4.67 9.81 -8.48
C LEU A 115 -5.93 9.27 -7.78
N HIS A 116 -6.02 7.95 -7.58
CA HIS A 116 -7.25 7.32 -7.09
C HIS A 116 -7.36 7.27 -5.56
N GLY A 117 -6.24 7.37 -4.84
CA GLY A 117 -6.19 7.25 -3.38
C GLY A 117 -6.55 5.84 -2.87
N VAL A 118 -6.20 4.80 -3.62
CA VAL A 118 -6.50 3.40 -3.25
C VAL A 118 -5.27 2.48 -3.18
N GLY A 119 -4.14 2.84 -3.79
CA GLY A 119 -3.00 1.94 -3.94
C GLY A 119 -2.51 1.31 -2.64
N ALA A 120 -2.13 2.14 -1.66
CA ALA A 120 -1.64 1.67 -0.37
C ALA A 120 -2.67 0.84 0.41
N SER A 121 -3.94 1.23 0.39
CA SER A 121 -5.02 0.48 1.06
C SER A 121 -5.34 -0.83 0.35
N VAL A 122 -5.22 -0.90 -0.98
CA VAL A 122 -5.33 -2.15 -1.76
C VAL A 122 -4.19 -3.10 -1.43
N VAL A 123 -2.94 -2.61 -1.38
CA VAL A 123 -1.79 -3.43 -0.97
C VAL A 123 -2.01 -4.00 0.43
N ASN A 124 -2.45 -3.18 1.38
CA ASN A 124 -2.76 -3.63 2.73
C ASN A 124 -3.88 -4.67 2.77
N ALA A 125 -4.97 -4.44 2.02
CA ALA A 125 -6.11 -5.34 1.94
C ALA A 125 -5.74 -6.73 1.40
N LEU A 126 -4.78 -6.79 0.47
CA LEU A 126 -4.35 -8.01 -0.21
C LEU A 126 -3.07 -8.62 0.39
N SER A 127 -2.68 -8.17 1.57
CA SER A 127 -1.54 -8.70 2.32
C SER A 127 -1.99 -9.54 3.52
N GLU A 128 -1.25 -10.61 3.79
CA GLU A 128 -1.34 -11.36 5.05
C GLU A 128 -0.99 -10.44 6.23
N TRP A 129 0.11 -9.69 6.06
CA TRP A 129 0.55 -8.64 6.97
C TRP A 129 1.27 -7.52 6.22
N LEU A 130 1.22 -6.32 6.78
CA LEU A 130 1.94 -5.15 6.31
C LEU A 130 2.47 -4.36 7.51
N SER A 131 3.72 -3.93 7.43
CA SER A 131 4.34 -3.01 8.38
C SER A 131 4.78 -1.75 7.65
N VAL A 132 4.41 -0.59 8.19
CA VAL A 132 4.88 0.70 7.70
C VAL A 132 5.68 1.39 8.80
N GLU A 133 6.91 1.76 8.47
CA GLU A 133 7.79 2.58 9.29
C GLU A 133 7.96 3.95 8.62
N ILE A 134 7.73 5.02 9.39
CA ILE A 134 7.84 6.40 8.94
C ILE A 134 8.96 7.09 9.69
N HIS A 135 9.89 7.68 8.95
CA HIS A 135 10.91 8.58 9.45
C HIS A 135 10.45 10.01 9.21
N ARG A 136 10.06 10.73 10.27
CA ARG A 136 9.55 12.11 10.15
C ARG A 136 9.71 12.89 11.44
N ASP A 137 10.05 14.18 11.35
CA ASP A 137 10.17 15.09 12.48
C ASP A 137 11.07 14.56 13.61
N GLY A 138 12.20 13.95 13.22
CA GLY A 138 13.19 13.39 14.14
C GLY A 138 12.76 12.12 14.87
N THR A 139 11.63 11.52 14.49
CA THR A 139 11.02 10.37 15.17
C THR A 139 10.77 9.22 14.18
N ILE A 140 10.97 8.00 14.66
CA ILE A 140 10.59 6.77 13.97
C ILE A 140 9.19 6.39 14.45
N TYR A 141 8.25 6.26 13.53
CA TYR A 141 6.90 5.76 13.80
C TYR A 141 6.72 4.41 13.11
N GLN A 142 5.96 3.50 13.69
CA GLN A 142 5.62 2.22 13.07
C GLN A 142 4.14 1.91 13.28
N GLN A 143 3.50 1.34 12.28
CA GLN A 143 2.18 0.73 12.41
C GLN A 143 2.15 -0.60 11.66
N ASP A 144 1.62 -1.62 12.34
CA ASP A 144 1.50 -2.96 11.78
C ASP A 144 0.03 -3.29 11.50
N PHE A 145 -0.21 -4.02 10.41
CA PHE A 145 -1.50 -4.50 9.95
C PHE A 145 -1.41 -5.99 9.65
N LYS A 146 -2.54 -6.69 9.80
CA LYS A 146 -2.68 -8.12 9.53
C LYS A 146 -4.06 -8.46 9.01
N ASP A 147 -4.26 -9.70 8.57
CA ASP A 147 -5.57 -10.25 8.23
C ASP A 147 -6.33 -9.41 7.20
N GLY A 148 -5.63 -8.99 6.14
CA GLY A 148 -6.21 -8.16 5.08
C GLY A 148 -6.41 -6.69 5.48
N GLY A 149 -5.43 -6.12 6.18
CA GLY A 149 -5.35 -4.69 6.47
C GLY A 149 -6.00 -4.22 7.76
N LYS A 150 -6.32 -5.14 8.69
CA LYS A 150 -6.77 -4.78 10.04
C LYS A 150 -5.58 -4.25 10.86
N PRO A 151 -5.70 -3.10 11.54
CA PRO A 151 -4.64 -2.61 12.42
C PRO A 151 -4.30 -3.66 13.50
N ALA A 152 -3.06 -4.12 13.53
CA ALA A 152 -2.53 -4.99 14.58
C ALA A 152 -2.00 -4.16 15.77
N SER A 153 -1.67 -2.90 15.52
CA SER A 153 -1.28 -1.90 16.50
C SER A 153 -1.85 -0.53 16.14
N GLY A 154 -1.84 0.39 17.11
CA GLY A 154 -1.87 1.83 16.78
C GLY A 154 -0.54 2.29 16.17
N LEU A 155 -0.46 3.57 15.79
CA LEU A 155 0.80 4.19 15.37
C LEU A 155 1.72 4.41 16.58
N VAL A 156 2.81 3.64 16.68
CA VAL A 156 3.74 3.67 17.80
C VAL A 156 4.99 4.47 17.49
N LYS A 157 5.53 5.19 18.48
CA LYS A 157 6.85 5.84 18.39
C LYS A 157 7.93 4.84 18.78
N LYS A 158 8.83 4.51 17.85
CA LYS A 158 9.90 3.50 18.02
C LYS A 158 11.22 4.09 18.49
N GLY A 159 11.46 5.37 18.25
CA GLY A 159 12.71 6.01 18.63
C GLY A 159 12.95 7.34 17.93
N LYS A 160 14.18 7.85 18.04
CA LYS A 160 14.63 9.05 17.35
C LYS A 160 15.38 8.69 16.07
N THR A 161 15.31 9.55 15.07
CA THR A 161 16.06 9.40 13.81
C THR A 161 16.52 10.76 13.30
N LYS A 162 17.54 10.76 12.44
CA LYS A 162 17.90 11.93 11.61
C LYS A 162 17.45 11.78 10.15
N LYS A 163 16.90 10.61 9.80
CA LYS A 163 16.41 10.30 8.46
C LYS A 163 15.01 10.86 8.26
N THR A 164 14.62 10.98 7.00
CA THR A 164 13.22 11.10 6.56
C THR A 164 12.90 9.99 5.58
N GLY A 165 11.63 9.70 5.39
CA GLY A 165 11.18 8.74 4.38
C GLY A 165 10.17 7.74 4.90
N THR A 166 9.78 6.83 4.03
CA THR A 166 8.81 5.77 4.32
C THR A 166 9.41 4.42 3.96
N LYS A 167 9.20 3.45 4.85
CA LYS A 167 9.52 2.05 4.62
C LYS A 167 8.25 1.23 4.76
N VAL A 168 7.81 0.60 3.68
CA VAL A 168 6.68 -0.34 3.67
C VAL A 168 7.22 -1.73 3.45
N THR A 169 6.87 -2.65 4.33
CA THR A 169 7.13 -4.08 4.13
C THR A 169 5.82 -4.83 4.16
N PHE A 170 5.55 -5.66 3.16
CA PHE A 170 4.32 -6.44 3.13
C PHE A 170 4.56 -7.85 2.62
N LYS A 171 3.72 -8.77 3.10
CA LYS A 171 3.64 -10.14 2.60
C LYS A 171 2.30 -10.38 1.94
N PRO A 172 2.26 -10.67 0.62
CA PRO A 172 1.03 -10.95 -0.11
C PRO A 172 0.23 -12.09 0.52
N ASP A 173 -1.10 -11.98 0.54
CA ASP A 173 -1.97 -12.99 1.12
C ASP A 173 -2.03 -14.26 0.22
N PRO A 174 -1.54 -15.43 0.68
CA PRO A 174 -1.52 -16.65 -0.12
C PRO A 174 -2.93 -17.16 -0.47
N GLU A 175 -3.97 -16.79 0.29
CA GLU A 175 -5.36 -17.15 -0.05
C GLU A 175 -5.92 -16.32 -1.21
N ILE A 176 -5.36 -15.15 -1.48
CA ILE A 176 -5.71 -14.33 -2.65
C ILE A 176 -4.87 -14.75 -3.86
N PHE A 177 -3.55 -14.91 -3.68
CA PHE A 177 -2.59 -15.18 -4.75
C PHE A 177 -2.24 -16.68 -4.89
N LYS A 178 -3.27 -17.52 -5.06
CA LYS A 178 -3.12 -18.99 -5.07
C LYS A 178 -2.21 -19.54 -6.16
N SER A 179 -2.01 -18.79 -7.24
CA SER A 179 -1.20 -19.19 -8.40
C SER A 179 0.19 -18.55 -8.46
N ALA A 180 0.51 -17.62 -7.54
CA ALA A 180 1.76 -16.87 -7.57
C ALA A 180 2.10 -16.30 -6.18
N THR A 181 3.01 -16.94 -5.46
CA THR A 181 3.44 -16.48 -4.12
C THR A 181 4.87 -15.96 -4.09
N SER A 182 5.58 -15.98 -5.22
CA SER A 182 6.97 -15.56 -5.32
C SER A 182 7.14 -14.42 -6.32
N PHE A 183 7.88 -13.40 -5.93
CA PHE A 183 8.24 -12.29 -6.81
C PHE A 183 9.29 -12.73 -7.84
N ASN A 184 9.27 -12.13 -9.02
CA ASN A 184 10.27 -12.32 -10.05
C ASN A 184 11.20 -11.09 -10.08
N PHE A 185 12.48 -11.35 -9.83
CA PHE A 185 13.50 -10.30 -9.78
C PHE A 185 13.62 -9.54 -11.09
N ASP A 186 13.72 -10.24 -12.23
CA ASP A 186 13.96 -9.62 -13.54
C ASP A 186 12.82 -8.68 -13.93
N VAL A 187 11.57 -9.10 -13.71
CA VAL A 187 10.37 -8.29 -13.96
C VAL A 187 10.36 -7.01 -13.11
N LEU A 188 10.68 -7.13 -11.82
CA LEU A 188 10.77 -5.95 -10.95
C LEU A 188 11.95 -5.05 -11.35
N SER A 189 13.10 -5.64 -11.63
CA SER A 189 14.32 -4.92 -12.00
C SER A 189 14.13 -4.12 -13.28
N GLU A 190 13.53 -4.71 -14.31
CA GLU A 190 13.22 -4.04 -15.57
C GLU A 190 12.30 -2.84 -15.33
N ARG A 191 11.22 -3.03 -14.58
CA ARG A 191 10.28 -1.94 -14.26
C ARG A 191 10.93 -0.81 -13.46
N LEU A 192 11.76 -1.15 -12.48
CA LEU A 192 12.48 -0.15 -11.67
C LEU A 192 13.51 0.62 -12.51
N GLN A 193 14.16 -0.07 -13.46
CA GLN A 193 15.09 0.56 -14.39
C GLN A 193 14.38 1.55 -15.32
N GLU A 194 13.20 1.20 -15.85
CA GLU A 194 12.36 2.13 -16.60
C GLU A 194 12.01 3.39 -15.79
N SER A 195 11.55 3.21 -14.55
CA SER A 195 11.21 4.33 -13.66
C SER A 195 12.43 5.22 -13.39
N ALA A 196 13.60 4.62 -13.18
CA ALA A 196 14.84 5.37 -12.96
C ALA A 196 15.22 6.26 -14.15
N PHE A 197 14.99 5.82 -15.39
CA PHE A 197 15.24 6.65 -16.58
C PHE A 197 14.31 7.86 -16.69
N LEU A 198 13.12 7.80 -16.11
CA LEU A 198 12.13 8.88 -16.14
C LEU A 198 12.34 9.92 -15.02
N LEU A 199 13.12 9.56 -14.00
CA LEU A 199 13.51 10.44 -12.90
C LEU A 199 14.85 11.12 -13.25
N LYS A 200 14.86 12.46 -13.30
CA LYS A 200 16.05 13.27 -13.60
C LYS A 200 16.68 13.84 -12.34
#